data_AF-A0A836JR34-F1
#
_entry.id   AF-A0A836JR34-F1
#
_cell.length_a   1.000
_cell.length_b   1.000
_cell.length_c   1.000
_cell.angle_alpha   90.00
_cell.angle_beta   90.00
_cell.angle_gamma   90.00
#
_symmetry.space_group_name_H-M   'P 1'
#
loop_
_entity.id
_entity.type
_entity.pdbx_description
1 polymer ?
#
loop_
_entity_poly.entity_id
_entity_poly.type
_entity_poly.pdbx_seq_one_letter_code
_entity_poly.pdbx_strand_id
1 'polypeptide(L)'
;MVLADRKAKVRELADATKISTERTRHILGGILHMKKLSCRWVPRMLTPDQKHERESTSKECLDLLMRNRADFWRRLVTVDETWIHYYTPENRMSARQWTEAGTSAPKRPREARWVGKIMASVFELKGDYIE
;
A
#
# COMPACT_ATOMS: atom_id res chain seq x y z
N MET A 1 7.52 22.67 13.27
CA MET A 1 6.25 22.51 12.52
C MET A 1 6.21 21.25 11.67
N VAL A 2 7.02 21.10 10.61
CA VAL A 2 6.92 19.95 9.68
C VAL A 2 7.28 18.60 10.31
N LEU A 3 8.19 18.58 11.29
CA LEU A 3 8.53 17.34 12.01
C LEU A 3 7.43 16.90 12.99
N ALA A 4 6.65 17.86 13.51
CA ALA A 4 5.53 17.60 14.41
C ALA A 4 4.29 17.13 13.64
N ASP A 5 4.02 17.70 12.46
CA ASP A 5 3.03 17.20 11.52
C ASP A 5 3.66 16.97 10.14
N ARG A 6 4.02 15.70 9.88
CA ARG A 6 4.62 15.26 8.61
C ARG A 6 3.63 15.28 7.44
N LYS A 7 2.33 15.47 7.69
CA LYS A 7 1.29 15.50 6.65
C LYS A 7 0.95 16.93 6.20
N ALA A 8 1.40 17.94 6.94
CA ALA A 8 1.15 19.35 6.66
C ALA A 8 1.32 19.72 5.18
N LYS A 9 0.38 20.51 4.66
CA LYS A 9 0.42 21.01 3.28
C LYS A 9 1.28 22.27 3.22
N VAL A 10 1.92 22.50 2.07
CA VAL A 10 2.73 23.70 1.83
C VAL A 10 1.94 24.98 2.10
N ARG A 11 0.65 25.00 1.75
CA ARG A 11 -0.25 26.13 2.01
C ARG A 11 -0.48 26.37 3.51
N GLU A 12 -0.75 25.32 4.28
CA GLU A 12 -0.93 25.43 5.74
C GLU A 12 0.35 25.95 6.43
N LEU A 13 1.51 25.51 5.96
CA LEU A 13 2.81 26.00 6.43
C LEU A 13 3.05 27.46 6.06
N ALA A 14 2.70 27.87 4.84
CA ALA A 14 2.78 29.25 4.37
C ALA A 14 1.88 30.16 5.22
N ASP A 15 0.63 29.76 5.46
CA ASP A 15 -0.36 30.53 6.22
C ASP A 15 0.03 30.70 7.70
N ALA A 16 0.63 29.66 8.29
CA ALA A 16 1.12 29.68 9.68
C ALA A 16 2.41 30.46 9.86
N THR A 17 3.31 30.44 8.87
CA THR A 17 4.59 31.17 8.91
C THR A 17 4.50 32.58 8.36
N LYS A 18 3.36 32.95 7.73
CA LYS A 18 3.17 34.21 6.99
C LYS A 18 4.20 34.42 5.88
N ILE A 19 4.62 33.32 5.25
CA ILE A 19 5.57 33.30 4.13
C ILE A 19 4.80 32.89 2.87
N SER A 20 5.23 33.33 1.69
CA SER A 20 4.63 32.88 0.43
C SER A 20 4.81 31.37 0.20
N THR A 21 3.84 30.74 -0.46
CA THR A 21 3.85 29.29 -0.74
C THR A 21 5.08 28.84 -1.54
N GLU A 22 5.56 29.66 -2.47
CA GLU A 22 6.80 29.42 -3.22
C GLU A 22 8.03 29.45 -2.33
N ARG A 23 8.12 30.44 -1.43
CA ARG A 23 9.24 30.53 -0.52
C ARG A 23 9.22 29.39 0.49
N THR A 24 8.05 28.99 0.99
CA THR A 24 7.90 27.78 1.81
C THR A 24 8.35 26.53 1.05
N ARG A 25 7.97 26.37 -0.24
CA ARG A 25 8.42 25.24 -1.07
C ARG A 25 9.94 25.24 -1.26
N HIS A 26 10.54 26.40 -1.52
CA HIS A 26 11.98 26.56 -1.68
C HIS A 26 12.74 26.25 -0.39
N ILE A 27 12.25 26.72 0.76
CA ILE A 27 12.86 26.41 2.07
C ILE A 27 12.79 24.89 2.30
N LEU A 28 11.64 24.26 2.07
CA LEU A 28 11.50 22.81 2.29
C LEU A 28 12.41 21.99 1.37
N GLY A 29 12.36 22.21 0.06
CA GLY A 29 13.08 21.38 -0.90
C GLY A 29 14.53 21.80 -1.14
N GLY A 30 14.79 23.10 -1.20
CA GLY A 30 16.09 23.67 -1.57
C GLY A 30 17.05 23.84 -0.39
N ILE A 31 16.56 24.31 0.76
CA ILE A 31 17.40 24.59 1.93
C ILE A 31 17.40 23.41 2.90
N LEU A 32 16.23 22.87 3.24
CA LEU A 32 16.09 21.77 4.19
C LEU A 32 16.19 20.39 3.54
N HIS A 33 16.30 20.33 2.21
CA HIS A 33 16.39 19.10 1.42
C HIS A 33 15.29 18.07 1.72
N MET A 34 14.12 18.53 2.15
CA MET A 34 12.98 17.69 2.46
C MET A 34 12.23 17.32 1.17
N LYS A 35 11.82 16.05 1.09
CA LYS A 35 10.98 15.53 0.01
C LYS A 35 9.65 15.05 0.57
N LYS A 36 8.54 15.43 -0.06
CA LYS A 36 7.22 14.91 0.28
C LYS A 36 6.99 13.62 -0.48
N LEU A 37 6.98 12.49 0.23
CA LEU A 37 6.77 11.16 -0.33
C LEU A 37 5.34 10.69 -0.08
N SER A 38 4.82 9.84 -0.97
CA SER A 38 3.60 9.09 -0.69
C SER A 38 3.87 8.00 0.35
N CYS A 39 2.96 7.84 1.31
CA CYS A 39 3.01 6.71 2.23
C CYS A 39 2.79 5.40 1.47
N ARG A 40 3.47 4.34 1.88
CA ARG A 40 3.18 2.98 1.42
C ARG A 40 1.92 2.48 2.10
N TRP A 41 1.06 1.79 1.33
CA TRP A 41 -0.07 1.06 1.89
C TRP A 41 0.44 -0.21 2.55
N VAL A 42 0.10 -0.38 3.83
CA VAL A 42 0.38 -1.60 4.60
C VAL A 42 -0.95 -2.22 5.02
N PRO A 43 -1.10 -3.56 5.01
CA PRO A 43 -2.38 -4.20 5.35
C PRO A 43 -2.86 -3.86 6.77
N ARG A 44 -1.93 -3.77 7.73
CA ARG A 44 -2.23 -3.46 9.12
C ARG A 44 -1.02 -2.80 9.80
N MET A 45 -1.31 -1.88 10.72
CA MET A 45 -0.31 -1.38 11.67
C MET A 45 -0.16 -2.41 12.80
N LEU A 46 1.03 -3.00 12.91
CA LEU A 46 1.32 -4.02 13.91
C LEU A 46 1.77 -3.39 15.24
N THR A 47 1.35 -3.98 16.35
CA THR A 47 1.87 -3.66 17.69
C THR A 47 3.31 -4.16 17.85
N PRO A 48 4.08 -3.67 18.83
CA PRO A 48 5.41 -4.21 19.13
C PRO A 48 5.40 -5.73 19.34
N ASP A 49 4.44 -6.25 20.08
CA ASP A 49 4.33 -7.69 20.38
C ASP A 49 4.04 -8.51 19.12
N GLN A 50 3.14 -8.05 18.25
CA GLN A 50 2.86 -8.70 16.96
C GLN A 50 4.09 -8.73 16.04
N LYS A 51 4.97 -7.73 16.12
CA LYS A 51 6.22 -7.73 15.37
C LYS A 51 7.20 -8.75 15.93
N HIS A 52 7.32 -8.82 17.26
CA HIS A 52 8.18 -9.79 17.93
C HIS A 52 7.73 -11.23 17.65
N GLU A 53 6.43 -11.52 17.76
CA GLU A 53 5.87 -12.83 17.45
C GLU A 53 6.18 -13.23 16.00
N ARG A 54 5.91 -12.33 15.03
CA ARG A 54 6.23 -12.58 13.62
C ARG A 54 7.72 -12.81 13.38
N GLU A 55 8.59 -12.07 14.06
CA GLU A 55 10.04 -12.27 13.98
C GLU A 55 10.44 -13.65 14.51
N SER A 56 9.93 -14.05 15.68
CA SER A 56 10.19 -15.36 16.29
C SER A 56 9.77 -16.49 15.36
N THR A 57 8.51 -16.48 14.90
CA THR A 57 8.00 -17.50 13.98
C THR A 57 8.79 -17.52 12.67
N SER A 58 9.24 -16.36 12.17
CA SER A 58 10.04 -16.32 10.94
C SER A 58 11.42 -16.94 11.13
N LYS A 59 12.04 -16.76 12.30
CA LYS A 59 13.32 -17.40 12.64
C LYS A 59 13.17 -18.91 12.76
N GLU A 60 12.12 -19.39 13.41
CA GLU A 60 11.82 -20.83 13.51
C GLU A 60 11.58 -21.46 12.13
N CYS A 61 10.77 -20.81 11.29
CA CYS A 61 10.54 -21.25 9.91
C CYS A 61 11.84 -21.27 9.10
N LEU A 62 12.72 -20.27 9.28
CA LEU A 62 14.01 -20.20 8.62
C LEU A 62 14.93 -21.35 9.05
N ASP A 63 14.98 -21.67 10.35
CA ASP A 63 15.77 -22.79 10.86
C ASP A 63 15.28 -24.12 10.29
N LEU A 64 13.97 -24.34 10.23
CA LEU A 64 13.37 -25.53 9.60
C LEU A 64 13.74 -25.62 8.12
N LEU A 65 13.65 -24.50 7.40
CA LEU A 65 14.03 -24.42 6.00
C LEU A 65 15.52 -24.73 5.79
N MET A 66 16.40 -24.25 6.67
CA MET A 66 17.85 -24.48 6.54
C MET A 66 18.25 -25.92 6.89
N ARG A 67 17.54 -26.59 7.80
CA ARG A 67 17.81 -27.99 8.18
C ARG A 67 17.58 -28.97 7.03
N ASN A 68 16.52 -28.77 6.23
CA ASN A 68 16.21 -29.65 5.11
C ASN A 68 15.47 -28.90 4.00
N ARG A 69 16.22 -28.09 3.25
CA ARG A 69 15.67 -27.15 2.26
C ARG A 69 14.82 -27.81 1.18
N ALA A 70 15.30 -28.91 0.60
CA ALA A 70 14.62 -29.58 -0.51
C ALA A 70 13.29 -30.21 -0.06
N ASP A 71 13.30 -30.91 1.07
CA ASP A 71 12.12 -31.60 1.59
C ASP A 71 11.10 -30.64 2.21
N PHE A 72 11.57 -29.53 2.81
CA PHE A 72 10.71 -28.48 3.34
C PHE A 72 9.77 -27.93 2.25
N TRP A 73 10.31 -27.53 1.10
CA TRP A 73 9.49 -27.01 -0.01
C TRP A 73 8.61 -28.09 -0.63
N ARG A 74 9.11 -29.32 -0.76
CA ARG A 74 8.34 -30.46 -1.30
C ARG A 74 7.09 -30.77 -0.47
N ARG A 75 7.17 -30.59 0.85
CA ARG A 75 6.05 -30.87 1.77
C ARG A 75 5.18 -29.66 2.06
N LEU A 76 5.63 -28.46 1.69
CA LEU A 76 4.89 -27.23 1.96
C LEU A 76 3.70 -27.11 1.00
N VAL A 77 2.51 -27.25 1.56
CA VAL A 77 1.25 -26.93 0.91
C VAL A 77 0.70 -25.66 1.54
N THR A 78 0.45 -24.64 0.73
CA THR A 78 -0.22 -23.42 1.18
C THR A 78 -1.62 -23.34 0.61
N VAL A 79 -2.56 -22.80 1.38
CA VAL A 79 -3.91 -22.49 0.91
C VAL A 79 -4.19 -21.01 1.15
N ASP A 80 -4.86 -20.38 0.19
CA ASP A 80 -5.40 -19.02 0.37
C ASP A 80 -6.74 -18.89 -0.36
N GLU A 81 -7.53 -17.91 0.05
CA GLU A 81 -8.83 -17.60 -0.54
C GLU A 81 -8.84 -16.16 -1.06
N THR A 82 -9.26 -15.99 -2.31
CA THR A 82 -9.32 -14.67 -2.94
C THR A 82 -10.68 -14.41 -3.58
N TRP A 83 -11.13 -13.16 -3.51
CA TRP A 83 -12.33 -12.72 -4.22
C TRP A 83 -11.97 -12.32 -5.65
N ILE A 84 -12.54 -13.01 -6.63
CA ILE A 84 -12.41 -12.68 -8.05
C ILE A 84 -13.66 -11.91 -8.46
N HIS A 85 -13.47 -10.67 -8.90
CA HIS A 85 -14.54 -9.79 -9.38
C HIS A 85 -14.74 -9.98 -10.89
N TYR A 86 -16.00 -9.93 -11.36
CA TYR A 86 -16.31 -10.06 -12.80
C TYR A 86 -15.83 -8.86 -13.63
N TYR A 87 -15.68 -7.70 -13.00
CA TYR A 87 -15.17 -6.50 -13.64
C TYR A 87 -14.15 -5.81 -12.74
N THR A 88 -13.14 -5.20 -13.36
CA THR A 88 -12.20 -4.31 -12.67
C THR A 88 -12.82 -2.92 -12.59
N PRO A 89 -13.22 -2.43 -11.40
CA PRO A 89 -13.74 -1.07 -11.31
C PRO A 89 -12.61 -0.09 -11.66
N GLU A 90 -12.86 0.78 -12.63
CA GLU A 90 -11.96 1.90 -12.91
C GLU A 90 -11.70 2.69 -11.62
N ASN A 91 -10.43 2.95 -11.35
CA ASN A 91 -10.05 3.75 -10.20
C ASN A 91 -10.18 5.25 -10.51
N ARG A 92 -10.08 6.09 -9.47
CA ARG A 92 -10.23 7.55 -9.62
C ARG A 92 -9.22 8.18 -10.60
N MET A 93 -8.05 7.56 -10.76
CA MET A 93 -7.01 8.07 -11.65
C MET A 93 -7.30 7.73 -13.11
N SER A 94 -7.77 6.51 -13.39
CA SER A 94 -8.17 6.09 -14.74
C SER A 94 -9.45 6.79 -15.20
N ALA A 95 -10.33 7.17 -14.27
CA ALA A 95 -11.57 7.90 -14.55
C ALA A 95 -11.39 9.42 -14.74
N ARG A 96 -10.15 9.91 -14.91
CA ARG A 96 -9.90 11.34 -15.14
C ARG A 96 -10.39 11.73 -16.52
N GLN A 97 -11.19 12.80 -16.56
CA GLN A 97 -11.77 13.34 -17.78
C GLN A 97 -11.31 14.79 -17.97
N TRP A 98 -11.09 15.19 -19.21
CA TRP A 98 -10.86 16.59 -19.57
C TRP A 98 -12.19 17.33 -19.54
N THR A 99 -12.20 18.52 -18.94
CA THR A 99 -13.37 19.40 -18.91
C THR A 99 -12.95 20.83 -19.24
N GLU A 100 -13.90 21.65 -19.68
CA GLU A 100 -13.66 23.05 -19.98
C GLU A 100 -13.28 23.85 -18.71
N ALA A 101 -12.46 24.88 -18.87
CA ALA A 101 -12.06 25.75 -17.77
C ALA A 101 -13.28 26.45 -17.15
N GLY A 102 -13.41 26.38 -15.82
CA GLY A 102 -14.54 26.97 -15.08
C GLY A 102 -15.74 26.03 -14.88
N THR A 103 -15.72 24.82 -15.46
CA THR A 103 -16.75 23.81 -15.21
C THR A 103 -16.51 23.03 -13.92
N SER A 104 -17.59 22.56 -13.28
CA SER A 104 -17.49 21.70 -12.09
C SER A 104 -16.96 20.31 -12.44
N ALA A 105 -16.23 19.68 -11.51
CA ALA A 105 -15.75 18.32 -11.70
C ALA A 105 -16.89 17.33 -12.00
N PRO A 106 -16.70 16.41 -12.96
CA PRO A 106 -17.74 15.44 -13.33
C PRO A 106 -18.05 14.53 -12.15
N LYS A 107 -19.34 14.30 -11.90
CA LYS A 107 -19.84 13.43 -10.84
C LYS A 107 -19.94 12.01 -11.39
N ARG A 108 -19.22 11.07 -10.77
CA ARG A 108 -19.36 9.64 -11.06
C ARG A 108 -20.14 8.95 -9.93
N PRO A 109 -21.19 8.18 -10.22
CA PRO A 109 -21.81 7.30 -9.25
C PRO A 109 -20.80 6.28 -8.75
N ARG A 110 -20.75 6.04 -7.44
CA ARG A 110 -19.90 4.98 -6.90
C ARG A 110 -20.51 3.64 -7.28
N GLU A 111 -19.84 2.89 -8.15
CA GLU A 111 -20.22 1.51 -8.45
C GLU A 111 -20.19 0.69 -7.15
N ALA A 112 -21.23 -0.12 -6.95
CA ALA A 112 -21.27 -1.05 -5.84
C ALA A 112 -20.13 -2.05 -6.03
N ARG A 113 -19.07 -1.94 -5.21
CA ARG A 113 -17.88 -2.82 -5.23
C ARG A 113 -18.18 -4.31 -4.94
N TRP A 114 -19.45 -4.64 -4.72
CA TRP A 114 -19.91 -5.90 -4.15
C TRP A 114 -20.76 -6.74 -5.10
N VAL A 115 -21.12 -6.20 -6.26
CA VAL A 115 -21.96 -6.91 -7.24
C VAL A 115 -21.05 -7.71 -8.17
N GLY A 116 -21.35 -9.00 -8.35
CA GLY A 116 -20.65 -9.84 -9.32
C GLY A 116 -19.23 -10.25 -8.91
N LYS A 117 -19.11 -11.12 -7.90
CA LYS A 117 -17.84 -11.73 -7.49
C LYS A 117 -18.02 -13.19 -7.11
N ILE A 118 -16.95 -13.96 -7.26
CA ILE A 118 -16.83 -15.34 -6.81
C ILE A 118 -15.66 -15.45 -5.83
N MET A 119 -15.76 -16.40 -4.89
CA MET A 119 -14.63 -16.77 -4.05
C MET A 119 -13.90 -17.93 -4.71
N ALA A 120 -12.58 -17.84 -4.81
CA ALA A 120 -11.73 -18.93 -5.24
C ALA A 120 -10.82 -19.33 -4.09
N SER A 121 -10.76 -20.63 -3.79
CA SER A 121 -9.79 -21.21 -2.87
C SER A 121 -8.69 -21.88 -3.69
N VAL A 122 -7.43 -21.56 -3.40
CA VAL A 122 -6.27 -22.04 -4.16
C VAL A 122 -5.35 -22.81 -3.24
N PHE A 123 -5.01 -24.03 -3.62
CA PHE A 123 -3.99 -24.85 -2.97
C PHE A 123 -2.75 -24.85 -3.85
N GLU A 124 -1.59 -24.51 -3.27
CA GLU A 124 -0.32 -24.45 -3.98
C GLU A 124 0.70 -25.38 -3.31
N LEU A 125 1.26 -26.28 -4.13
CA LEU A 125 2.43 -27.09 -3.77
C LEU A 125 3.67 -26.31 -4.17
N LYS A 126 4.58 -26.07 -3.23
CA LYS A 126 5.80 -25.28 -3.49
C LYS A 126 6.99 -26.10 -3.98
N GLY A 127 6.90 -27.43 -3.93
CA GLY A 127 7.94 -28.31 -4.46
C GLY A 127 7.85 -28.44 -5.98
N ASP A 128 8.98 -28.37 -6.66
CA ASP A 128 9.07 -28.74 -8.07
C ASP A 128 8.66 -30.22 -8.24
N TYR A 129 7.83 -30.49 -9.24
CA TYR A 129 7.73 -31.84 -9.80
C TYR A 129 9.07 -32.14 -10.46
N ILE A 130 9.92 -32.89 -9.78
CA ILE A 130 11.11 -33.48 -10.38
C ILE A 130 10.58 -34.61 -11.29
N GLU A 131 10.66 -34.42 -12.61
CA GLU A 131 10.62 -35.51 -13.59
C GLU A 131 11.82 -36.45 -13.39
#